data_AF-A0A821MI87-F1
#
_entry.id   AF-A0A821MI87-F1
#
_cell.length_a   1.000
_cell.length_b   1.000
_cell.length_c   1.000
_cell.angle_alpha   90.00
_cell.angle_beta   90.00
_cell.angle_gamma   90.00
#
_symmetry.space_group_name_H-M   'P 1'
#
loop_
_entity.id
_entity.type
_entity.pdbx_description
1 polymer ?
#
loop_
_entity_poly.entity_id
_entity_poly.type
_entity_poly.pdbx_seq_one_letter_code
_entity_poly.pdbx_strand_id
1 'polypeptide(L)'
;QGLETIKREHGRKKLSDGKTIGGKNRLSVHNILRLQMTFASTIRKSKHDLDLLFKGSWAIFWHKYSTNDDPHHDYCSIDWCGYLKCVRDKTPYDHTSHALSRPVLDAIKPVFNNLCSRESVA
;
A
#
# COMPACT_ATOMS: atom_id res chain seq x y z
N GLN A 1 4.10 -9.08 12.14
CA GLN A 1 4.60 -7.73 12.53
C GLN A 1 3.75 -6.65 11.86
N GLY A 2 3.41 -5.55 12.55
CA GLY A 2 2.54 -4.48 12.03
C GLY A 2 3.26 -3.18 11.65
N LEU A 3 2.58 -2.26 10.95
CA LEU A 3 3.16 -1.01 10.44
C LEU A 3 3.79 -0.11 11.52
N GLU A 4 3.16 -0.01 12.70
CA GLU A 4 3.70 0.78 13.83
C GLU A 4 5.00 0.19 14.39
N THR A 5 5.10 -1.14 14.42
CA THR A 5 6.32 -1.83 14.84
C THR A 5 7.46 -1.52 13.88
N ILE A 6 7.22 -1.60 12.57
CA ILE A 6 8.22 -1.27 11.53
C ILE A 6 8.66 0.19 11.65
N LYS A 7 7.71 1.12 11.84
CA LYS A 7 8.04 2.53 12.03
C LYS A 7 8.92 2.76 13.26
N ARG A 8 8.68 2.06 14.36
CA ARG A 8 9.50 2.15 15.58
C ARG A 8 10.91 1.60 15.36
N GLU A 9 11.03 0.43 14.75
CA GLU A 9 12.32 -0.24 14.49
C GLU A 9 13.21 0.52 13.50
N HIS A 10 12.60 1.15 12.50
CA HIS A 10 13.30 1.92 11.47
C HIS A 10 13.31 3.43 11.73
N GLY A 11 12.65 3.93 12.78
CA GLY A 11 12.43 5.36 13.00
C GLY A 11 13.70 6.21 13.06
N ARG A 12 14.79 5.63 13.58
CA ARG A 12 16.12 6.26 13.68
C ARG A 12 17.11 5.76 12.63
N LYS A 13 16.78 4.69 11.91
CA LYS A 13 17.65 4.10 10.88
C LYS A 13 17.43 4.81 9.55
N LYS A 14 18.50 4.94 8.78
CA LYS A 14 18.38 5.34 7.38
C LYS A 14 18.05 4.12 6.54
N LEU A 15 17.12 4.28 5.60
CA LEU A 15 16.87 3.30 4.56
C LEU A 15 17.92 3.45 3.45
N SER A 16 17.84 2.64 2.40
CA SER A 16 18.81 2.62 1.29
C SER A 16 18.98 3.96 0.58
N ASP A 17 18.01 4.87 0.70
CA ASP A 17 18.07 6.23 0.15
C ASP A 17 18.61 7.30 1.14
N GLY A 18 19.21 6.89 2.26
CA GLY A 18 19.77 7.80 3.25
C GLY A 18 18.73 8.57 4.08
N LYS A 19 17.44 8.28 3.91
CA LYS A 19 16.32 8.94 4.61
C LYS A 19 15.70 8.01 5.65
N THR A 20 15.12 8.58 6.70
CA THR A 20 14.39 7.82 7.73
C THR A 20 13.09 7.26 7.17
N ILE A 21 12.44 6.33 7.87
CA ILE A 21 11.19 5.72 7.38
C ILE A 21 9.98 6.67 7.38
N GLY A 22 10.02 7.76 8.15
CA GLY A 22 8.95 8.76 8.24
C GLY A 22 9.16 9.96 7.32
N GLY A 23 8.11 10.77 7.13
CA GLY A 23 8.15 12.01 6.34
C GLY A 23 7.18 12.02 5.15
N LYS A 24 7.28 13.05 4.30
CA LYS A 24 6.48 13.20 3.06
C LYS A 24 6.77 12.04 2.10
N ASN A 25 5.71 11.44 1.54
CA ASN A 25 5.76 10.27 0.65
C ASN A 25 6.42 9.03 1.29
N ARG A 26 6.36 8.94 2.63
CA ARG A 26 6.92 7.87 3.44
C ARG A 26 5.93 7.43 4.52
N LEU A 27 6.36 6.58 5.46
CA LEU A 27 5.50 5.99 6.48
C LEU A 27 5.19 6.99 7.63
N SER A 28 4.51 8.08 7.28
CA SER A 28 3.96 9.05 8.24
C SER A 28 2.81 8.43 9.04
N VAL A 29 2.44 9.06 10.17
CA VAL A 29 1.24 8.65 10.94
C VAL A 29 0.01 8.58 10.04
N HIS A 30 -0.18 9.62 9.20
CA HIS A 30 -1.28 9.68 8.23
C HIS A 30 -1.29 8.49 7.27
N ASN A 31 -0.15 8.12 6.70
CA ASN A 31 -0.07 6.99 5.78
C ASN A 31 -0.27 5.65 6.50
N ILE A 32 0.16 5.50 7.75
CA ILE A 32 -0.13 4.30 8.55
C ILE A 32 -1.63 4.15 8.77
N LEU A 33 -2.29 5.20 9.25
CA LEU A 33 -3.73 5.17 9.51
C LEU A 33 -4.52 4.87 8.24
N ARG A 34 -4.12 5.46 7.11
CA ARG A 34 -4.74 5.19 5.81
C ARG A 34 -4.57 3.73 5.39
N LEU A 35 -3.36 3.18 5.48
CA LEU A 35 -3.09 1.78 5.14
C LEU A 35 -3.88 0.83 6.05
N GLN A 36 -3.88 1.05 7.37
CA GLN A 36 -4.63 0.24 8.34
C GLN A 36 -6.14 0.27 8.06
N MET A 37 -6.70 1.45 7.79
CA MET A 37 -8.11 1.59 7.45
C MET A 37 -8.46 0.84 6.15
N THR A 38 -7.60 0.93 5.13
CA THR A 38 -7.82 0.20 3.87
C THR A 38 -7.72 -1.31 4.08
N PHE A 39 -6.75 -1.80 4.86
CA PHE A 39 -6.65 -3.22 5.19
C PHE A 39 -7.86 -3.75 5.93
N ALA A 40 -8.32 -3.05 6.97
CA ALA A 40 -9.50 -3.44 7.72
C ALA A 40 -10.75 -3.48 6.82
N SER A 41 -10.86 -2.55 5.86
CA SER A 41 -11.91 -2.58 4.84
C SER A 41 -11.79 -3.81 3.92
N THR A 42 -10.58 -4.11 3.43
CA THR A 42 -10.33 -5.30 2.60
C THR A 42 -10.67 -6.59 3.32
N ILE A 43 -10.24 -6.77 4.57
CA ILE A 43 -10.55 -7.95 5.39
C ILE A 43 -12.06 -8.14 5.53
N ARG A 44 -12.79 -7.07 5.91
CA ARG A 44 -14.26 -7.13 6.03
C ARG A 44 -14.96 -7.50 4.72
N LYS A 45 -14.48 -6.99 3.59
CA LYS A 45 -15.03 -7.32 2.27
C LYS A 45 -14.71 -8.75 1.84
N SER A 46 -13.55 -9.24 2.22
CA SER A 46 -13.05 -10.56 1.81
C SER A 46 -13.71 -11.69 2.59
N LYS A 47 -14.20 -11.45 3.81
CA LYS A 47 -14.80 -12.47 4.69
C LYS A 47 -13.81 -13.64 4.88
N HIS A 48 -14.09 -14.80 4.26
CA HIS A 48 -13.24 -16.00 4.29
C HIS A 48 -12.58 -16.30 2.93
N ASP A 49 -12.70 -15.41 1.95
CA ASP A 49 -12.07 -15.55 0.65
C ASP A 49 -10.62 -15.03 0.70
N LEU A 50 -9.68 -15.98 0.71
CA LEU A 50 -8.24 -15.70 0.75
C LEU A 50 -7.72 -15.07 -0.54
N ASP A 51 -8.29 -15.41 -1.70
CA ASP A 51 -7.87 -14.84 -2.98
C ASP A 51 -8.30 -13.37 -3.06
N LEU A 52 -9.52 -13.07 -2.61
CA LEU A 52 -10.01 -11.70 -2.52
C LEU A 52 -9.20 -10.86 -1.51
N LEU A 53 -8.84 -11.45 -0.36
CA LEU A 53 -7.97 -10.78 0.62
C LEU A 53 -6.58 -10.50 0.04
N PHE A 54 -6.01 -11.49 -0.65
CA PHE A 54 -4.71 -11.37 -1.30
C PHE A 54 -4.74 -10.26 -2.34
N LYS A 55 -5.63 -10.34 -3.33
CA LYS A 55 -5.76 -9.34 -4.40
C LYS A 55 -6.04 -7.96 -3.83
N GLY A 56 -6.97 -7.83 -2.89
CA GLY A 56 -7.33 -6.55 -2.28
C GLY A 56 -6.19 -5.93 -1.46
N SER A 57 -5.42 -6.73 -0.73
CA SER A 57 -4.28 -6.24 0.05
C SER A 57 -3.12 -5.83 -0.86
N TRP A 58 -2.81 -6.66 -1.86
CA TRP A 58 -1.76 -6.36 -2.83
C TRP A 58 -2.12 -5.23 -3.78
N ALA A 59 -3.40 -5.00 -4.09
CA ALA A 59 -3.84 -3.82 -4.83
C ALA A 59 -3.40 -2.53 -4.13
N ILE A 60 -3.48 -2.47 -2.80
CA ILE A 60 -3.04 -1.30 -2.03
C ILE A 60 -1.52 -1.12 -2.15
N PHE A 61 -0.76 -2.21 -2.05
CA PHE A 61 0.70 -2.17 -2.18
C PHE A 61 1.10 -1.64 -3.55
N TRP A 62 0.59 -2.25 -4.62
CA TRP A 62 0.93 -1.92 -5.99
C TRP A 62 0.42 -0.54 -6.40
N HIS A 63 -0.73 -0.11 -5.88
CA HIS A 63 -1.20 1.27 -6.02
C HIS A 63 -0.23 2.28 -5.40
N LYS A 64 0.38 1.98 -4.25
CA LYS A 64 1.42 2.83 -3.63
C LYS A 64 2.79 2.72 -4.30
N TYR A 65 3.04 1.61 -5.00
CA TYR A 65 4.24 1.36 -5.79
C TYR A 65 4.20 2.08 -7.14
N SER A 66 3.03 2.28 -7.72
CA SER A 66 2.86 2.85 -9.05
C SER A 66 3.51 4.23 -9.19
N THR A 67 4.21 4.42 -10.31
CA THR A 67 4.72 5.72 -10.77
C THR A 67 4.15 6.04 -12.15
N ASN A 68 4.41 7.23 -12.68
CA ASN A 68 3.99 7.59 -14.04
C ASN A 68 4.69 6.71 -15.10
N ASP A 69 5.94 6.32 -14.85
CA ASP A 69 6.74 5.49 -15.77
C ASP A 69 6.47 3.99 -15.59
N ASP A 70 5.97 3.58 -14.43
CA ASP A 70 5.77 2.18 -14.04
C ASP A 70 4.44 2.02 -13.26
N PRO A 71 3.28 2.07 -13.97
CA PRO A 71 1.97 1.97 -13.35
C PRO A 71 1.56 0.51 -13.08
N HIS A 72 1.21 0.18 -11.83
CA HIS A 72 0.79 -1.16 -11.39
C HIS A 72 -0.61 -1.11 -10.77
N HIS A 73 -1.64 -1.35 -11.58
CA HIS A 73 -3.05 -1.25 -11.16
C HIS A 73 -3.89 -2.50 -11.45
N ASP A 74 -3.27 -3.64 -11.73
CA ASP A 74 -3.96 -4.87 -12.17
C ASP A 74 -5.00 -5.40 -11.16
N TYR A 75 -4.77 -5.18 -9.87
CA TYR A 75 -5.69 -5.60 -8.80
C TYR A 75 -6.62 -4.47 -8.34
N CYS A 76 -6.55 -3.28 -8.95
CA CYS A 76 -7.39 -2.16 -8.57
C CYS A 76 -8.81 -2.29 -9.15
N SER A 77 -9.79 -1.73 -8.43
CA SER A 77 -11.12 -1.46 -8.99
C SER A 77 -11.20 0.01 -9.43
N ILE A 78 -11.92 0.26 -10.52
CA ILE A 78 -12.20 1.61 -11.01
C ILE A 78 -12.95 2.46 -9.97
N ASP A 79 -13.68 1.87 -9.02
CA ASP A 79 -14.46 2.62 -8.04
C ASP A 79 -13.60 3.55 -7.18
N TRP A 80 -12.39 3.10 -6.85
CA TRP A 80 -11.47 3.81 -5.95
C TRP A 80 -10.16 4.21 -6.61
N CYS A 81 -9.73 3.55 -7.70
CA CYS A 81 -8.47 3.86 -8.35
C CYS A 81 -8.60 5.03 -9.34
N GLY A 82 -7.97 6.15 -9.00
CA GLY A 82 -7.94 7.33 -9.86
C GLY A 82 -7.28 7.08 -11.22
N TYR A 83 -6.22 6.27 -11.27
CA TYR A 83 -5.55 5.91 -12.52
C TYR A 83 -6.52 5.22 -13.50
N LEU A 84 -7.25 4.19 -13.04
CA LEU A 84 -8.20 3.48 -13.88
C LEU A 84 -9.35 4.38 -14.37
N LYS A 85 -9.80 5.33 -13.54
CA LYS A 85 -10.77 6.36 -13.97
C LYS A 85 -10.20 7.24 -15.09
N CYS A 86 -8.97 7.71 -14.92
CA CYS A 86 -8.30 8.52 -15.93
C CYS A 86 -8.05 7.75 -17.24
N VAL A 87 -7.68 6.47 -17.17
CA VAL A 87 -7.55 5.59 -18.34
C VAL A 87 -8.89 5.47 -19.08
N ARG A 88 -9.99 5.19 -18.36
CA ARG A 88 -11.34 5.14 -18.94
C ARG A 88 -11.71 6.45 -19.62
N ASP A 89 -11.46 7.57 -18.93
CA ASP A 89 -11.86 8.92 -19.37
C ASP A 89 -10.86 9.54 -20.37
N LYS A 90 -9.75 8.83 -20.68
CA LYS A 90 -8.64 9.30 -21.52
C LYS A 90 -8.05 10.63 -21.06
N THR A 91 -7.90 10.79 -19.75
CA THR A 91 -7.29 11.98 -19.11
C THR A 91 -5.94 11.63 -18.49
N PRO A 92 -5.01 12.61 -18.35
CA PRO A 92 -3.73 12.37 -17.70
C PRO A 92 -3.91 12.10 -16.20
N TYR A 93 -3.03 11.26 -15.64
CA TYR A 93 -2.99 10.94 -14.22
C TYR A 93 -1.57 11.11 -13.68
N ASP A 94 -1.44 11.71 -12.48
CA ASP A 94 -0.15 11.89 -11.82
C ASP A 94 -0.05 11.10 -10.50
N HIS A 95 0.93 10.21 -10.45
CA HIS A 95 1.18 9.34 -9.31
C HIS A 95 1.93 9.99 -8.14
N THR A 96 2.48 11.19 -8.31
CA THR A 96 3.35 11.84 -7.30
C THR A 96 2.68 12.04 -5.94
N SER A 97 1.35 12.18 -5.92
CA SER A 97 0.56 12.51 -4.73
C SER A 97 0.33 11.34 -3.77
N HIS A 98 0.38 10.11 -4.27
CA HIS A 98 0.02 8.92 -3.49
C HIS A 98 1.13 7.88 -3.39
N ALA A 99 2.14 7.93 -4.26
CA ALA A 99 3.26 7.01 -4.25
C ALA A 99 4.08 7.08 -2.95
N LEU A 100 4.49 5.92 -2.45
CA LEU A 100 5.49 5.81 -1.38
C LEU A 100 6.86 5.55 -1.99
N SER A 101 7.93 6.02 -1.34
CA SER A 101 9.28 5.72 -1.81
C SER A 101 9.58 4.22 -1.78
N ARG A 102 10.34 3.72 -2.77
CA ARG A 102 10.74 2.30 -2.88
C ARG A 102 11.30 1.73 -1.57
N PRO A 103 12.23 2.41 -0.87
CA PRO A 103 12.77 1.86 0.38
C PRO A 103 11.72 1.71 1.49
N VAL A 104 10.68 2.55 1.51
CA VAL A 104 9.57 2.41 2.46
C VAL A 104 8.68 1.23 2.09
N LEU A 105 8.39 1.06 0.80
CA LEU A 105 7.62 -0.08 0.30
C LEU A 105 8.32 -1.40 0.62
N ASP A 106 9.63 -1.48 0.40
CA ASP A 106 10.43 -2.67 0.74
C ASP A 106 10.37 -2.97 2.24
N ALA A 107 10.48 -1.93 3.08
CA ALA A 107 10.40 -2.10 4.53
C ALA A 107 9.03 -2.61 4.99
N ILE A 108 7.93 -2.18 4.38
CA ILE A 108 6.57 -2.57 4.79
C ILE A 108 6.02 -3.81 4.07
N LYS A 109 6.66 -4.28 2.99
CA LYS A 109 6.25 -5.47 2.22
C LYS A 109 5.98 -6.71 3.10
N PRO A 110 6.79 -7.01 4.14
CA PRO A 110 6.51 -8.14 5.03
C PRO A 110 5.16 -8.03 5.77
N VAL A 111 4.62 -6.83 6.00
CA VAL A 111 3.29 -6.66 6.61
C VAL A 111 2.20 -7.18 5.68
N PHE A 112 2.31 -6.90 4.38
CA PHE A 112 1.35 -7.34 3.37
C PHE A 112 1.37 -8.87 3.23
N ASN A 113 2.56 -9.48 3.26
CA ASN A 113 2.69 -10.94 3.29
C ASN A 113 1.95 -11.56 4.49
N ASN A 114 2.14 -10.99 5.68
CA ASN A 114 1.50 -11.50 6.91
C ASN A 114 -0.02 -11.31 6.90
N LEU A 115 -0.51 -10.20 6.34
CA LEU A 115 -1.95 -9.90 6.25
C LEU A 115 -2.71 -10.82 5.31
N CYS A 116 -2.03 -11.47 4.34
CA CYS A 116 -2.67 -12.41 3.42
C CYS A 116 -2.56 -13.88 3.92
N SER A 117 -2.25 -14.08 5.20
CA SER A 117 -2.19 -15.41 5.80
C SER A 117 -3.57 -15.91 6.24
N ARG A 118 -3.73 -17.24 6.36
CA ARG A 118 -4.98 -17.89 6.78
C ARG A 118 -5.47 -17.39 8.16
N GLU A 119 -4.56 -16.96 9.02
CA GLU A 119 -4.85 -16.39 10.34
C GLU A 119 -5.57 -15.03 10.26
N SER A 120 -5.51 -14.35 9.10
CA SER A 120 -6.11 -13.02 8.92
C SER A 120 -7.61 -13.05 8.53
N VAL A 121 -8.17 -14.25 8.26
CA VAL A 121 -9.58 -14.47 7.90
C VAL A 121 -10.31 -15.46 8.81
N ALA A 122 -9.63 -15.93 9.86
CA ALA A 122 -10.18 -16.81 10.89
C ALA A 122 -10.93 -15.99 11.95
#